data_AF-A0A285BE00-F1
#
_entry.id   AF-A0A285BE00-F1
#
_cell.length_a   1.000
_cell.length_b   1.000
_cell.length_c   1.000
_cell.angle_alpha   90.00
_cell.angle_beta   90.00
_cell.angle_gamma   90.00
#
_symmetry.space_group_name_H-M   'P 1'
#
loop_
_entity.id
_entity.type
_entity.pdbx_description
1 polymer ?
#
loop_
_entity_poly.entity_id
_entity_poly.type
_entity_poly.pdbx_seq_one_letter_code
_entity_poly.pdbx_strand_id
1 'polypeptide(L)'
;MLKKLVSLLLIVVLFTISSFSFAFADDIAKGKITNISSYMTWIKENTNEEEASKFVEQIKTLPLDKQEKFISYLNNADLMAKVLTEKLEPGETKYLENGDISITLNETNQSINFNPMIKSSSAIQYRRATYTKYIEIFGIAILENVVWVDYSHDGNSILGIQGCDAVTTRNFIPVLSLSWSGLHSWGIGGTRAYASADITFSVLYQGSVTLGASEIGVWGDINNRTDGWIKKL
;
A
#
# COMPACT_ATOMS: atom_id res chain seq x y z
N MET A 1 -52.64 18.54 17.64
CA MET A 1 -51.86 18.83 16.41
C MET A 1 -50.35 18.81 16.67
N LEU A 2 -49.82 17.84 17.44
CA LEU A 2 -48.37 17.74 17.76
C LEU A 2 -47.76 16.38 17.37
N LYS A 3 -48.55 15.47 16.77
CA LYS A 3 -48.08 14.14 16.32
C LYS A 3 -47.83 14.04 14.82
N LYS A 4 -48.19 15.07 14.03
CA LYS A 4 -47.91 15.13 12.58
C LYS A 4 -46.68 15.97 12.22
N LEU A 5 -46.08 16.65 13.20
CA LEU A 5 -44.87 17.47 13.02
C LEU A 5 -43.56 16.71 13.27
N VAL A 6 -43.61 15.56 13.97
CA VAL A 6 -42.41 14.75 14.26
C VAL A 6 -42.06 13.81 13.09
N SER A 7 -43.03 13.51 12.21
CA SER A 7 -42.79 12.64 11.04
C SER A 7 -42.15 13.37 9.84
N LEU A 8 -42.13 14.70 9.84
CA LEU A 8 -41.52 15.48 8.76
C LEU A 8 -40.02 15.73 8.97
N LEU A 9 -39.54 15.54 10.21
CA LEU A 9 -38.12 15.74 10.58
C LEU A 9 -37.27 14.47 10.41
N LEU A 10 -37.90 13.32 10.13
CA LEU A 10 -37.20 12.05 9.86
C LEU A 10 -36.91 11.77 8.37
N ILE A 11 -37.45 12.58 7.46
CA ILE A 11 -37.30 12.39 6.01
C ILE A 11 -36.26 13.37 5.40
N VAL A 12 -35.81 14.38 6.14
CA VAL A 12 -34.82 15.37 5.66
C VAL A 12 -33.37 15.02 6.04
N VAL A 13 -33.14 14.05 6.93
CA VAL A 13 -31.77 13.60 7.32
C VAL A 13 -31.23 12.50 6.37
N LEU A 14 -32.06 11.97 5.47
CA LEU A 14 -31.67 10.91 4.52
C LEU A 14 -31.20 11.41 3.15
N PHE A 15 -31.07 12.73 2.96
CA PHE A 15 -30.56 13.33 1.71
C PHE A 15 -29.29 14.18 1.88
N THR A 16 -28.62 14.10 3.04
CA THR A 16 -27.17 14.33 3.09
C THR A 16 -26.49 12.98 2.96
N ILE A 17 -26.72 12.30 1.83
CA ILE A 17 -25.63 11.57 1.22
C ILE A 17 -24.65 12.69 0.93
N SER A 18 -23.72 12.91 1.87
CA SER A 18 -22.48 13.58 1.58
C SER A 18 -22.07 13.02 0.24
N SER A 19 -22.17 13.86 -0.78
CA SER A 19 -21.43 13.68 -2.00
C SER A 19 -20.03 13.37 -1.49
N PHE A 20 -19.66 12.10 -1.51
CA PHE A 20 -18.28 11.72 -1.60
C PHE A 20 -17.87 12.40 -2.89
N SER A 21 -17.47 13.66 -2.78
CA SER A 21 -16.55 14.26 -3.69
C SER A 21 -15.32 13.39 -3.51
N PHE A 22 -15.31 12.25 -4.22
CA PHE A 22 -14.09 11.71 -4.73
C PHE A 22 -13.47 12.92 -5.45
N ALA A 23 -12.59 13.62 -4.75
CA ALA A 23 -11.54 14.33 -5.41
C ALA A 23 -10.69 13.22 -6.04
N PHE A 24 -11.20 12.65 -7.14
CA PHE A 24 -10.36 12.12 -8.18
C PHE A 24 -9.53 13.33 -8.59
N ALA A 25 -8.36 13.48 -7.97
CA ALA A 25 -7.30 14.19 -8.65
C ALA A 25 -7.22 13.52 -10.03
N ASP A 26 -7.44 14.33 -11.07
CA ASP A 26 -7.43 13.94 -12.47
C ASP A 26 -6.36 12.88 -12.74
N ASP A 27 -6.76 11.62 -12.86
CA ASP A 27 -6.00 10.62 -13.61
C ASP A 27 -6.86 10.23 -14.81
N ILE A 28 -7.27 11.26 -15.55
CA ILE A 28 -7.82 11.17 -16.90
C ILE A 28 -6.80 10.39 -17.73
N ALA A 29 -7.13 9.14 -18.02
CA ALA A 29 -6.60 8.38 -19.16
C ALA A 29 -5.14 8.70 -19.50
N LYS A 30 -4.19 8.29 -18.64
CA LYS A 30 -2.78 8.21 -19.02
C LYS A 30 -2.71 7.40 -20.32
N GLY A 31 -2.40 8.10 -21.41
CA GLY A 31 -2.47 7.57 -22.77
C GLY A 31 -1.72 6.25 -22.89
N LYS A 32 -2.21 5.36 -23.75
CA LYS A 32 -1.64 4.03 -24.01
C LYS A 32 -0.12 4.12 -24.09
N ILE A 33 0.57 3.63 -23.06
CA ILE A 33 2.02 3.52 -23.07
C ILE A 33 2.35 2.38 -24.01
N THR A 34 2.56 2.70 -25.29
CA THR A 34 2.67 1.69 -26.35
C THR A 34 4.07 1.12 -26.48
N ASN A 35 5.07 1.81 -25.96
CA ASN A 35 6.47 1.44 -26.10
C ASN A 35 7.32 1.95 -24.94
N ILE A 36 8.55 1.43 -24.85
CA ILE A 36 9.47 1.73 -23.75
C ILE A 36 9.86 3.22 -23.69
N SER A 37 10.00 3.89 -24.84
CA SER A 37 10.35 5.31 -24.87
C SER A 37 9.25 6.18 -24.29
N SER A 38 7.98 5.91 -24.65
CA SER A 38 6.83 6.62 -24.06
C SER A 38 6.72 6.36 -22.55
N TYR A 39 7.09 5.16 -22.09
CA TYR A 39 7.08 4.83 -20.66
C TYR A 39 8.16 5.58 -19.89
N MET A 40 9.38 5.64 -20.40
CA MET A 40 10.47 6.39 -19.78
C MET A 40 10.15 7.88 -19.69
N THR A 41 9.48 8.45 -20.70
CA THR A 41 8.97 9.83 -20.64
C THR A 41 7.92 9.97 -19.54
N TRP A 42 6.93 9.08 -19.51
CA TRP A 42 5.88 9.10 -18.49
C TRP A 42 6.45 9.05 -17.06
N ILE A 43 7.44 8.19 -16.80
CA ILE A 43 8.11 8.12 -15.49
C ILE A 43 8.74 9.47 -15.12
N LYS A 44 9.45 10.12 -16.04
CA LYS A 44 10.08 11.43 -15.78
C LYS A 44 9.08 12.54 -15.51
N GLU A 45 7.88 12.45 -16.08
CA GLU A 45 6.81 13.44 -15.89
C GLU A 45 6.01 13.21 -14.60
N ASN A 46 5.98 11.98 -14.08
CA ASN A 46 5.11 11.56 -12.97
C ASN A 46 5.88 11.16 -11.71
N THR A 47 7.20 11.39 -11.67
CA THR A 47 8.07 11.01 -10.55
C THR A 47 9.17 12.07 -10.40
N ASN A 48 9.74 12.18 -9.20
CA ASN A 48 10.87 13.07 -8.98
C ASN A 48 12.07 12.68 -9.88
N GLU A 49 12.88 13.67 -10.27
CA GLU A 49 13.95 13.51 -11.26
C GLU A 49 15.00 12.46 -10.87
N GLU A 50 15.38 12.40 -9.60
CA GLU A 50 16.39 11.48 -9.11
C GLU A 50 15.92 10.02 -9.23
N GLU A 51 14.73 9.74 -8.72
CA GLU A 51 14.15 8.40 -8.75
C GLU A 51 13.79 7.97 -10.18
N ALA A 52 13.23 8.88 -10.98
CA ALA A 52 12.94 8.66 -12.39
C ALA A 52 14.22 8.29 -13.16
N SER A 53 15.32 9.02 -12.93
CA SER A 53 16.59 8.76 -13.60
C SER A 53 17.16 7.39 -13.23
N LYS A 54 17.16 7.04 -11.94
CA LYS A 54 17.61 5.72 -11.46
C LYS A 54 16.79 4.59 -12.09
N PHE A 55 15.47 4.72 -12.10
CA PHE A 55 14.57 3.71 -12.65
C PHE A 55 14.72 3.55 -14.18
N VAL A 56 14.81 4.66 -14.91
CA VAL A 56 15.01 4.64 -16.37
C VAL A 56 16.33 3.97 -16.75
N GLU A 57 17.41 4.21 -16.00
CA GLU A 57 18.69 3.52 -16.24
C GLU A 57 18.58 2.02 -16.01
N GLN A 58 17.88 1.56 -14.96
CA GLN A 58 17.63 0.13 -14.74
C GLN A 58 16.92 -0.50 -15.95
N ILE A 59 15.90 0.17 -16.51
CA ILE A 59 15.19 -0.35 -17.68
C ILE A 59 16.10 -0.43 -18.92
N LYS A 60 16.94 0.58 -19.16
CA LYS A 60 17.86 0.57 -20.32
C LYS A 60 18.86 -0.57 -20.28
N THR A 61 19.19 -1.10 -19.08
CA THR A 61 20.07 -2.27 -18.96
C THR A 61 19.40 -3.58 -19.38
N LEU A 62 18.07 -3.61 -19.50
CA LEU A 62 17.36 -4.78 -19.99
C LEU A 62 17.59 -4.95 -21.50
N PRO A 63 17.76 -6.20 -21.99
CA PRO A 63 17.65 -6.53 -23.41
C PRO A 63 16.34 -6.03 -24.04
N LEU A 64 16.35 -5.76 -25.36
CA LEU A 64 15.19 -5.19 -26.08
C LEU A 64 13.93 -6.05 -25.93
N ASP A 65 14.05 -7.37 -26.02
CA ASP A 65 12.94 -8.32 -25.83
C ASP A 65 12.33 -8.22 -24.42
N LYS A 66 13.16 -8.01 -23.39
CA LYS A 66 12.69 -7.76 -22.02
C LYS A 66 12.04 -6.40 -21.86
N GLN A 67 12.55 -5.36 -22.52
CA GLN A 67 11.89 -4.04 -22.52
C GLN A 67 10.50 -4.10 -23.15
N GLU A 68 10.35 -4.82 -24.25
CA GLU A 68 9.04 -5.04 -24.90
C GLU A 68 8.08 -5.83 -23.99
N LYS A 69 8.55 -6.92 -23.38
CA LYS A 69 7.76 -7.68 -22.40
C LYS A 69 7.36 -6.84 -21.19
N PHE A 70 8.27 -6.03 -20.66
CA PHE A 70 8.02 -5.15 -19.52
C PHE A 70 6.80 -4.26 -19.77
N ILE A 71 6.75 -3.64 -20.96
CA ILE A 71 5.62 -2.81 -21.39
C ILE A 71 4.35 -3.64 -21.61
N SER A 72 4.49 -4.85 -22.17
CA SER A 72 3.35 -5.76 -22.32
C SER A 72 2.72 -6.13 -20.97
N TYR A 73 3.53 -6.34 -19.94
CA TYR A 73 3.03 -6.67 -18.61
C TYR A 73 2.32 -5.48 -17.95
N LEU A 74 2.92 -4.29 -17.98
CA LEU A 74 2.30 -3.08 -17.41
C LEU A 74 0.96 -2.72 -18.06
N ASN A 75 0.79 -3.06 -19.33
CA ASN A 75 -0.45 -2.84 -20.07
C ASN A 75 -1.45 -4.01 -19.99
N ASN A 76 -1.16 -5.06 -19.22
CA ASN A 76 -2.08 -6.18 -19.04
C ASN A 76 -2.86 -5.99 -17.73
N ALA A 77 -4.08 -5.46 -17.84
CA ALA A 77 -4.90 -5.15 -16.67
C ALA A 77 -5.21 -6.35 -15.78
N ASP A 78 -5.54 -7.50 -16.39
CA ASP A 78 -5.85 -8.73 -15.65
C ASP A 78 -4.63 -9.25 -14.90
N LEU A 79 -3.46 -9.19 -15.55
CA LEU A 79 -2.20 -9.55 -14.89
C LEU A 79 -1.88 -8.59 -13.75
N MET A 80 -1.96 -7.27 -13.94
CA MET A 80 -1.70 -6.31 -12.87
C MET A 80 -2.67 -6.46 -11.70
N ALA A 81 -3.96 -6.65 -11.97
CA ALA A 81 -4.95 -6.94 -10.94
C ALA A 81 -4.64 -8.24 -10.18
N LYS A 82 -4.21 -9.29 -10.89
CA LYS A 82 -3.76 -10.55 -10.27
C LYS A 82 -2.55 -10.32 -9.37
N VAL A 83 -1.52 -9.63 -9.85
CA VAL A 83 -0.29 -9.34 -9.08
C VAL A 83 -0.62 -8.53 -7.80
N LEU A 84 -1.54 -7.57 -7.89
CA LEU A 84 -1.98 -6.76 -6.75
C LEU A 84 -2.73 -7.58 -5.69
N THR A 85 -3.51 -8.57 -6.12
CA THR A 85 -4.38 -9.38 -5.23
C THR A 85 -3.80 -10.74 -4.86
N GLU A 86 -2.63 -11.07 -5.40
CA GLU A 86 -1.97 -12.34 -5.14
C GLU A 86 -1.73 -12.48 -3.63
N LYS A 87 -2.16 -13.63 -3.10
CA LYS A 87 -1.97 -13.98 -1.70
C LYS A 87 -0.58 -14.59 -1.53
N LEU A 88 0.13 -14.09 -0.55
CA LEU A 88 1.44 -14.58 -0.13
C LEU A 88 1.43 -14.71 1.38
N GLU A 89 2.17 -15.69 1.88
CA GLU A 89 2.50 -15.76 3.28
C GLU A 89 3.66 -14.77 3.60
N PRO A 90 3.71 -14.25 4.83
CA PRO A 90 4.86 -13.54 5.38
C PRO A 90 6.22 -14.13 5.02
N GLY A 91 7.11 -13.31 4.44
CA GLY A 91 8.45 -13.73 4.01
C GLY A 91 8.50 -14.57 2.72
N GLU A 92 7.37 -14.80 2.05
CA GLU A 92 7.31 -15.50 0.77
C GLU A 92 7.65 -14.55 -0.40
N THR A 93 8.34 -15.10 -1.40
CA THR A 93 8.41 -14.52 -2.74
C THR A 93 7.66 -15.41 -3.72
N LYS A 94 6.72 -14.82 -4.45
CA LYS A 94 5.96 -15.51 -5.50
C LYS A 94 6.39 -15.02 -6.87
N TYR A 95 6.57 -15.95 -7.78
CA TYR A 95 6.97 -15.68 -9.16
C TYR A 95 5.79 -15.94 -10.12
N LEU A 96 5.60 -15.01 -11.06
CA LEU A 96 4.61 -15.09 -12.13
C LEU A 96 5.31 -14.92 -13.49
N GLU A 97 4.60 -15.24 -14.57
CA GLU A 97 5.10 -15.07 -15.95
C GLU A 97 6.51 -15.68 -16.17
N ASN A 98 6.67 -16.96 -15.83
CA ASN A 98 7.95 -17.68 -15.95
C ASN A 98 9.11 -17.07 -15.13
N GLY A 99 8.80 -16.35 -14.04
CA GLY A 99 9.81 -15.70 -13.20
C GLY A 99 10.12 -14.27 -13.60
N ASP A 100 9.46 -13.75 -14.64
CA ASP A 100 9.65 -12.37 -15.10
C ASP A 100 9.08 -11.37 -14.08
N ILE A 101 8.08 -11.76 -13.28
CA ILE A 101 7.47 -10.93 -12.23
C ILE A 101 7.68 -11.59 -10.87
N SER A 102 8.18 -10.84 -9.89
CA SER A 102 8.26 -11.24 -8.48
C SER A 102 7.34 -10.39 -7.63
N ILE A 103 6.71 -11.03 -6.66
CA ILE A 103 5.95 -10.39 -5.58
C ILE A 103 6.63 -10.84 -4.29
N THR A 104 7.11 -9.89 -3.50
CA THR A 104 7.81 -10.20 -2.24
C THR A 104 7.14 -9.48 -1.10
N LEU A 105 6.94 -10.19 0.00
CA LEU A 105 6.56 -9.61 1.28
C LEU A 105 7.78 -9.55 2.18
N ASN A 106 8.03 -8.39 2.77
CA ASN A 106 9.10 -8.20 3.73
C ASN A 106 8.57 -7.62 5.02
N GLU A 107 9.16 -8.05 6.12
CA GLU A 107 8.79 -7.65 7.46
C GLU A 107 10.03 -7.28 8.24
N THR A 108 9.97 -6.13 8.92
CA THR A 108 11.08 -5.68 9.74
C THR A 108 10.57 -5.19 11.08
N ASN A 109 11.34 -5.51 12.12
CA ASN A 109 11.12 -4.97 13.44
C ASN A 109 12.43 -4.32 13.91
N GLN A 110 12.43 -3.00 14.01
CA GLN A 110 13.64 -2.22 14.29
C GLN A 110 13.46 -1.33 15.52
N SER A 111 14.55 -1.11 16.25
CA SER A 111 14.56 -0.13 17.34
C SER A 111 14.40 1.27 16.76
N ILE A 112 13.56 2.08 17.39
CA ILE A 112 13.40 3.49 17.05
C ILE A 112 13.83 4.35 18.22
N ASN A 113 14.43 5.50 17.92
CA ASN A 113 14.73 6.50 18.93
C ASN A 113 13.44 7.26 19.24
N PHE A 114 12.87 6.99 20.40
CA PHE A 114 11.78 7.80 20.94
C PHE A 114 12.25 8.46 22.22
N ASN A 115 12.05 9.78 22.35
CA ASN A 115 12.38 10.51 23.56
C ASN A 115 11.10 10.67 24.39
N PRO A 116 10.82 9.79 25.36
CA PRO A 116 9.60 9.90 26.13
C PRO A 116 9.61 11.16 26.99
N MET A 117 8.45 11.83 27.08
CA MET A 117 8.26 12.92 28.04
C MET A 117 8.42 12.47 29.50
N ILE A 118 8.25 11.17 29.79
CA ILE A 118 8.38 10.57 31.12
C ILE A 118 9.37 9.42 31.06
N LYS A 119 10.50 9.55 31.78
CA LYS A 119 11.52 8.49 31.88
C LYS A 119 11.04 7.40 32.86
N SER A 120 10.83 6.19 32.35
CA SER A 120 10.59 4.99 33.18
C SER A 120 11.90 4.40 33.70
N SER A 121 11.84 3.73 34.86
CA SER A 121 12.93 2.95 35.44
C SER A 121 13.06 1.53 34.86
N SER A 122 12.06 1.05 34.11
CA SER A 122 12.13 -0.19 33.33
C SER A 122 12.78 0.05 31.97
N ALA A 123 13.45 -0.97 31.42
CA ALA A 123 14.03 -0.94 30.08
C ALA A 123 12.91 -0.98 29.01
N ILE A 124 12.17 0.11 28.88
CA ILE A 124 11.16 0.28 27.83
C ILE A 124 11.90 0.28 26.49
N GLN A 125 11.46 -0.60 25.59
CA GLN A 125 11.92 -0.64 24.21
C GLN A 125 10.90 0.08 23.34
N TYR A 126 11.40 0.84 22.37
CA TYR A 126 10.61 1.48 21.33
C TYR A 126 10.96 0.86 19.99
N ARG A 127 9.94 0.42 19.27
CA ARG A 127 10.07 -0.44 18.10
C ARG A 127 9.16 0.05 16.97
N ARG A 128 9.59 -0.16 15.73
CA ARG A 128 8.75 -0.06 14.53
C ARG A 128 8.63 -1.45 13.92
N ALA A 129 7.41 -1.94 13.82
CA ALA A 129 7.08 -3.08 12.97
C ALA A 129 6.62 -2.55 11.62
N THR A 130 7.21 -3.03 10.54
CA THR A 130 6.90 -2.63 9.17
C THR A 130 6.63 -3.86 8.32
N TYR A 131 5.55 -3.83 7.55
CA TYR A 131 5.23 -4.77 6.51
C TYR A 131 5.31 -4.05 5.15
N THR A 132 6.06 -4.62 4.21
CA THR A 132 6.23 -4.06 2.87
C THR A 132 5.92 -5.10 1.81
N LYS A 133 5.04 -4.75 0.87
CA LYS A 133 4.79 -5.51 -0.36
C LYS A 133 5.53 -4.86 -1.53
N TYR A 134 6.38 -5.66 -2.17
CA TYR A 134 7.12 -5.31 -3.38
C TYR A 134 6.56 -6.05 -4.59
N ILE A 135 6.50 -5.34 -5.72
CA ILE A 135 6.33 -5.96 -7.03
C ILE A 135 7.50 -5.53 -7.91
N GLU A 136 8.15 -6.50 -8.53
CA GLU A 136 9.21 -6.25 -9.49
C GLU A 136 8.92 -6.93 -10.82
N ILE A 137 9.40 -6.33 -11.91
CA ILE A 137 9.45 -6.95 -13.23
C ILE A 137 10.92 -6.98 -13.65
N PHE A 138 11.44 -8.16 -13.96
CA PHE A 138 12.86 -8.40 -14.26
C PHE A 138 13.82 -7.87 -13.19
N GLY A 139 13.42 -7.93 -11.90
CA GLY A 139 14.21 -7.40 -10.78
C GLY A 139 14.23 -5.88 -10.67
N ILE A 140 13.35 -5.18 -11.39
CA ILE A 140 13.15 -3.73 -11.27
C ILE A 140 11.86 -3.49 -10.48
N ALA A 141 11.98 -2.86 -9.30
CA ALA A 141 10.85 -2.55 -8.44
C ALA A 141 9.92 -1.49 -9.05
N ILE A 142 8.65 -1.87 -9.26
CA ILE A 142 7.61 -1.05 -9.89
C ILE A 142 6.49 -0.63 -8.93
N LEU A 143 6.31 -1.34 -7.82
CA LEU A 143 5.35 -0.98 -6.77
C LEU A 143 5.94 -1.31 -5.40
N GLU A 144 5.76 -0.39 -4.45
CA GLU A 144 6.06 -0.59 -3.03
C GLU A 144 4.89 -0.05 -2.20
N ASN A 145 4.27 -0.92 -1.41
CA ASN A 145 3.24 -0.59 -0.43
C ASN A 145 3.75 -0.92 0.97
N VAL A 146 3.62 0.02 1.90
CA VAL A 146 4.17 -0.08 3.26
C VAL A 146 3.07 0.16 4.27
N VAL A 147 3.00 -0.68 5.31
CA VAL A 147 2.21 -0.44 6.52
C VAL A 147 3.13 -0.58 7.73
N TRP A 148 3.08 0.36 8.68
CA TRP A 148 3.92 0.29 9.87
C TRP A 148 3.20 0.75 11.14
N VAL A 149 3.70 0.26 12.28
CA VAL A 149 3.29 0.67 13.63
C VAL A 149 4.51 0.90 14.52
N ASP A 150 4.54 2.06 15.16
CA ASP A 150 5.49 2.42 16.21
C ASP A 150 4.87 2.13 17.57
N TYR A 151 5.57 1.34 18.38
CA TYR A 151 5.06 0.92 19.68
C TYR A 151 6.17 0.81 20.72
N SER A 152 5.74 0.75 21.98
CA SER A 152 6.63 0.53 23.12
C SER A 152 6.18 -0.63 23.98
N HIS A 153 7.14 -1.34 24.58
CA HIS A 153 6.87 -2.45 25.50
C HIS A 153 7.93 -2.56 26.60
N ASP A 154 7.58 -3.23 27.68
CA ASP A 154 8.48 -3.59 28.80
C ASP A 154 8.90 -5.07 28.79
N GLY A 155 8.51 -5.81 27.76
CA GLY A 155 8.73 -7.26 27.67
C GLY A 155 7.59 -8.11 28.27
N ASN A 156 6.60 -7.48 28.90
CA ASN A 156 5.39 -8.14 29.39
C ASN A 156 4.13 -7.66 28.66
N SER A 157 4.08 -6.36 28.32
CA SER A 157 2.93 -5.75 27.67
C SER A 157 3.31 -4.60 26.75
N ILE A 158 2.44 -4.31 25.79
CA ILE A 158 2.48 -3.10 24.98
C ILE A 158 2.02 -1.92 25.85
N LEU A 159 2.90 -0.95 26.03
CA LEU A 159 2.65 0.23 26.85
C LEU A 159 1.99 1.37 26.07
N GLY A 160 2.25 1.44 24.76
CA GLY A 160 1.68 2.48 23.92
C GLY A 160 1.98 2.28 22.44
N ILE A 161 1.19 2.95 21.62
CA ILE A 161 1.38 3.08 20.17
C ILE A 161 1.66 4.55 19.90
N GLN A 162 2.84 4.84 19.37
CA GLN A 162 3.30 6.21 19.14
C GLN A 162 2.86 6.76 17.78
N GLY A 163 2.62 5.88 16.82
CA GLY A 163 2.17 6.24 15.48
C GLY A 163 1.97 5.01 14.61
N CYS A 164 1.22 5.17 13.53
CA CYS A 164 1.08 4.19 12.48
C CYS A 164 0.78 4.90 11.16
N ASP A 165 1.11 4.27 10.05
CA ASP A 165 0.76 4.79 8.73
C ASP A 165 0.70 3.65 7.69
N ALA A 166 0.06 3.94 6.57
CA ALA A 166 -0.03 3.08 5.41
C ALA A 166 0.11 3.91 4.13
N VAL A 167 1.07 3.56 3.28
CA VAL A 167 1.45 4.40 2.14
C VAL A 167 1.96 3.57 0.97
N THR A 168 1.65 4.04 -0.23
CA THR A 168 2.34 3.60 -1.45
C THR A 168 3.51 4.54 -1.69
N THR A 169 4.72 4.05 -1.43
CA THR A 169 5.98 4.79 -1.61
C THR A 169 6.47 4.78 -3.05
N ARG A 170 6.01 3.80 -3.85
CA ARG A 170 6.32 3.69 -5.27
C ARG A 170 5.13 3.15 -6.05
N ASN A 171 4.77 3.83 -7.15
CA ASN A 171 3.82 3.32 -8.14
C ASN A 171 4.26 3.73 -9.56
N PHE A 172 4.87 2.80 -10.26
CA PHE A 172 5.29 2.94 -11.66
C PHE A 172 4.41 2.15 -12.62
N ILE A 173 3.18 1.84 -12.21
CA ILE A 173 2.18 1.15 -13.02
C ILE A 173 1.21 2.19 -13.58
N PRO A 174 1.29 2.55 -14.88
CA PRO A 174 0.55 3.68 -15.45
C PRO A 174 -0.97 3.54 -15.40
N VAL A 175 -1.44 2.30 -15.48
CA VAL A 175 -2.86 1.93 -15.52
C VAL A 175 -3.49 1.77 -14.13
N LEU A 176 -2.70 1.93 -13.07
CA LEU A 176 -3.09 1.63 -11.70
C LEU A 176 -3.34 2.91 -10.90
N SER A 177 -4.56 3.04 -10.38
CA SER A 177 -4.89 3.99 -9.32
C SER A 177 -5.03 3.27 -7.99
N LEU A 178 -4.48 3.87 -6.92
CA LEU A 178 -4.50 3.34 -5.56
C LEU A 178 -5.04 4.40 -4.61
N SER A 179 -5.81 3.97 -3.62
CA SER A 179 -6.27 4.83 -2.53
C SER A 179 -6.27 4.07 -1.21
N TRP A 180 -5.74 4.72 -0.18
CA TRP A 180 -5.68 4.19 1.19
C TRP A 180 -6.77 4.83 2.06
N SER A 181 -7.37 4.03 2.92
CA SER A 181 -8.38 4.46 3.89
C SER A 181 -8.38 3.57 5.12
N GLY A 182 -9.21 3.89 6.12
CA GLY A 182 -9.44 2.97 7.24
C GLY A 182 -8.21 2.72 8.14
N LEU A 183 -7.20 3.60 8.12
CA LEU A 183 -6.02 3.45 8.97
C LEU A 183 -6.42 3.39 10.45
N HIS A 184 -6.05 2.32 11.13
CA HIS A 184 -6.30 2.14 12.56
C HIS A 184 -5.21 1.31 13.22
N SER A 185 -5.02 1.51 14.53
CA SER A 185 -4.07 0.77 15.35
C SER A 185 -4.67 0.36 16.70
N TRP A 186 -4.20 -0.75 17.25
CA TRP A 186 -4.72 -1.33 18.51
C TRP A 186 -3.69 -2.23 19.20
N GLY A 187 -4.00 -2.67 20.43
CA GLY A 187 -3.22 -3.67 21.15
C GLY A 187 -2.50 -3.20 22.42
N ILE A 188 -2.71 -1.96 22.86
CA ILE A 188 -2.22 -1.46 24.15
C ILE A 188 -2.74 -2.34 25.30
N GLY A 189 -1.86 -2.70 26.23
CA GLY A 189 -2.14 -3.63 27.34
C GLY A 189 -2.07 -5.11 26.96
N GLY A 190 -2.02 -5.44 25.67
CA GLY A 190 -1.79 -6.80 25.18
C GLY A 190 -0.31 -7.11 24.97
N THR A 191 -0.01 -8.17 24.22
CA THR A 191 1.36 -8.57 23.88
C THR A 191 1.79 -8.19 22.45
N ARG A 192 0.88 -7.58 21.68
CA ARG A 192 1.10 -7.20 20.27
C ARG A 192 0.47 -5.84 20.00
N ALA A 193 1.21 -4.98 19.30
CA ALA A 193 0.72 -3.74 18.73
C ALA A 193 0.43 -3.97 17.24
N TYR A 194 -0.69 -3.47 16.76
CA TYR A 194 -1.17 -3.68 15.40
C TYR A 194 -1.41 -2.35 14.70
N ALA A 195 -1.26 -2.34 13.37
CA ALA A 195 -1.87 -1.35 12.50
C ALA A 195 -2.39 -2.02 11.23
N SER A 196 -3.50 -1.52 10.69
CA SER A 196 -3.94 -1.88 9.34
C SER A 196 -4.67 -0.73 8.65
N ALA A 197 -4.73 -0.82 7.33
CA ALA A 197 -5.44 0.09 6.47
C ALA A 197 -6.01 -0.65 5.25
N ASP A 198 -7.07 -0.10 4.69
CA ASP A 198 -7.71 -0.61 3.49
C ASP A 198 -7.09 0.06 2.27
N ILE A 199 -6.57 -0.74 1.34
CA ILE A 199 -6.16 -0.31 0.01
C ILE A 199 -7.24 -0.68 -1.00
N THR A 200 -7.73 0.32 -1.72
CA THR A 200 -8.57 0.12 -2.90
C THR A 200 -7.75 0.41 -4.15
N PHE A 201 -8.03 -0.34 -5.22
CA PHE A 201 -7.35 -0.15 -6.48
C PHE A 201 -8.30 -0.22 -7.67
N SER A 202 -7.94 0.51 -8.72
CA SER A 202 -8.54 0.37 -10.04
C SER A 202 -7.45 0.21 -11.09
N VAL A 203 -7.63 -0.74 -12.00
CA VAL A 203 -6.78 -0.95 -13.16
C VAL A 203 -7.58 -0.62 -14.41
N LEU A 204 -7.17 0.42 -15.15
CA LEU A 204 -7.85 0.89 -16.35
C LEU A 204 -7.05 0.49 -17.61
N TYR A 205 -7.63 -0.34 -18.47
CA TYR A 205 -7.04 -0.64 -19.77
C TYR A 205 -8.09 -0.78 -20.87
N GLN A 206 -7.91 -0.02 -21.97
CA GLN A 206 -8.81 -0.03 -23.14
C GLN A 206 -10.31 0.12 -22.78
N GLY A 207 -10.63 0.96 -21.79
CA GLY A 207 -12.01 1.18 -21.33
C GLY A 207 -12.56 0.12 -20.38
N SER A 208 -11.79 -0.95 -20.11
CA SER A 208 -12.10 -1.91 -19.05
C SER A 208 -11.54 -1.44 -17.71
N VAL A 209 -12.31 -1.60 -16.64
CA VAL A 209 -11.92 -1.25 -15.27
C VAL A 209 -12.01 -2.50 -14.40
N THR A 210 -10.89 -2.89 -13.81
CA THR A 210 -10.86 -3.93 -12.77
C THR A 210 -10.69 -3.26 -11.41
N LEU A 211 -11.64 -3.52 -10.50
CA LEU A 211 -11.64 -2.98 -9.15
C LEU A 211 -11.27 -4.06 -8.13
N GLY A 212 -10.58 -3.67 -7.08
CA GLY A 212 -10.36 -4.52 -5.93
C GLY A 212 -10.10 -3.73 -4.67
N ALA A 213 -10.21 -4.43 -3.54
CA ALA A 213 -10.01 -3.88 -2.21
C ALA A 213 -9.36 -4.95 -1.32
N SER A 214 -8.45 -4.53 -0.45
CA SER A 214 -7.81 -5.41 0.53
C SER A 214 -7.44 -4.62 1.77
N GLU A 215 -7.57 -5.23 2.93
CA GLU A 215 -6.96 -4.76 4.17
C GLU A 215 -5.50 -5.25 4.20
N ILE A 216 -4.57 -4.35 4.49
CA ILE A 216 -3.16 -4.67 4.72
C ILE A 216 -2.81 -4.28 6.15
N GLY A 217 -2.18 -5.18 6.88
CA GLY A 217 -1.80 -4.91 8.26
C GLY A 217 -0.48 -5.52 8.68
N VAL A 218 -0.01 -5.05 9.83
CA VAL A 218 1.25 -5.43 10.47
C VAL A 218 1.05 -5.51 11.98
N TRP A 219 1.80 -6.39 12.63
CA TRP A 219 1.94 -6.36 14.08
C TRP A 219 3.38 -6.54 14.53
N GLY A 220 3.70 -5.95 15.68
CA GLY A 220 4.95 -6.19 16.43
C GLY A 220 4.64 -6.67 17.84
N ASP A 221 5.46 -7.56 18.41
CA ASP A 221 5.26 -8.11 19.74
C ASP A 221 6.33 -7.72 20.77
N ILE A 222 6.04 -8.02 22.03
CA ILE A 222 6.93 -7.80 23.20
C ILE A 222 8.26 -8.57 23.12
N ASN A 223 8.38 -9.54 22.20
CA ASN A 223 9.59 -10.31 21.95
C ASN A 223 10.35 -9.81 20.71
N ASN A 224 10.02 -8.62 20.20
CA ASN A 224 10.60 -8.01 19.01
C ASN A 224 10.35 -8.81 17.72
N ARG A 225 9.33 -9.66 17.68
CA ARG A 225 8.87 -10.32 16.45
C ARG A 225 7.89 -9.42 15.71
N THR A 226 7.78 -9.63 14.41
CA THR A 226 6.83 -8.93 13.55
C THR A 226 6.25 -9.90 12.56
N ASP A 227 5.08 -9.55 12.05
CA ASP A 227 4.40 -10.27 10.99
C ASP A 227 3.38 -9.32 10.33
N GLY A 228 2.85 -9.66 9.16
CA GLY A 228 1.84 -8.89 8.46
C GLY A 228 0.80 -9.75 7.76
N TRP A 229 -0.18 -9.09 7.15
CA TRP A 229 -1.24 -9.77 6.42
C TRP A 229 -1.80 -8.94 5.29
N ILE A 230 -2.37 -9.65 4.31
CA ILE A 230 -3.25 -9.08 3.29
C ILE A 230 -4.54 -9.88 3.30
N LYS A 231 -5.66 -9.20 3.50
CA LYS A 231 -6.98 -9.79 3.55
C LYS A 231 -7.88 -9.12 2.53
N LYS A 232 -8.52 -9.90 1.67
CA LYS A 232 -9.51 -9.37 0.73
C LYS A 232 -10.74 -8.84 1.48
N LEU A 233 -11.22 -7.66 1.08
CA LEU A 233 -12.46 -7.04 1.59
C LEU A 233 -13.69 -7.51 0.80
#